data_AF-A0A2A5SUH1-F1
#
_entry.id   AF-A0A2A5SUH1-F1
#
_cell.length_a   1.000
_cell.length_b   1.000
_cell.length_c   1.000
_cell.angle_alpha   90.00
_cell.angle_beta   90.00
_cell.angle_gamma   90.00
#
_symmetry.space_group_name_H-M   'P 1'
#
loop_
_entity.id
_entity.type
_entity.pdbx_description
1 polymer ?
#
loop_
_entity_poly.entity_id
_entity_poly.type
_entity_poly.pdbx_seq_one_letter_code
_entity_poly.pdbx_strand_id
1 'polypeptide(L)'
;MSKLLVVKGHPLTAEYSLSLKGLDAFVKSYKSAHPEDEIEELDVFSADIPTLNTELVSAMFAGENAELTASQKDKLARFCWFYRPIFVS
;
A
#
# COMPACT_ATOMS: atom_id res chain seq x y z
N MET A 1 9.65 12.41 15.28
CA MET A 1 9.90 11.75 13.99
C MET A 1 9.04 10.51 13.93
N SER A 2 7.91 10.68 13.26
CA SER A 2 6.96 9.63 12.90
C SER A 2 6.95 9.50 11.38
N LYS A 3 6.46 8.37 10.89
CA LYS A 3 6.24 8.14 9.46
C LYS A 3 4.74 8.13 9.17
N LEU A 4 4.31 8.98 8.24
CA LEU A 4 2.92 9.09 7.78
C LEU A 4 2.80 8.48 6.38
N LEU A 5 1.97 7.44 6.25
CA LEU A 5 1.60 6.87 4.96
C LEU A 5 0.26 7.46 4.48
N VAL A 6 0.29 8.19 3.37
CA VAL A 6 -0.88 8.79 2.74
C VAL A 6 -1.39 7.88 1.62
N VAL A 7 -2.54 7.23 1.84
CA VAL A 7 -3.12 6.28 0.88
C VAL A 7 -4.20 6.95 0.02
N LYS A 8 -3.90 7.17 -1.26
CA LYS A 8 -4.81 7.74 -2.27
C LYS A 8 -5.60 6.63 -2.96
N GLY A 9 -6.86 6.48 -2.57
CA GLY A 9 -7.81 5.53 -3.15
C GLY A 9 -8.78 6.17 -4.14
N HIS A 10 -8.30 7.01 -5.07
CA HIS A 10 -9.17 7.69 -6.02
C HIS A 10 -8.54 7.78 -7.43
N PRO A 11 -9.27 7.46 -8.52
CA PRO A 11 -8.70 7.40 -9.86
C PRO A 11 -8.48 8.77 -10.52
N LEU A 12 -9.15 9.81 -10.03
CA LEU A 12 -9.01 11.19 -10.51
C LEU A 12 -8.04 11.99 -9.65
N THR A 13 -7.60 13.15 -10.14
CA THR A 13 -6.74 14.09 -9.41
C THR A 13 -7.54 14.99 -8.45
N ALA A 14 -6.82 15.72 -7.59
CA ALA A 14 -7.40 16.73 -6.70
C ALA A 14 -8.16 17.83 -7.46
N GLU A 15 -7.89 18.08 -8.74
CA GLU A 15 -8.68 19.04 -9.52
C GLU A 15 -10.16 18.67 -9.58
N TYR A 16 -10.44 17.36 -9.72
CA TYR A 16 -11.76 16.78 -9.96
C TYR A 16 -12.34 16.01 -8.77
N SER A 17 -11.59 15.85 -7.67
CA SER A 17 -12.03 15.10 -6.49
C SER A 17 -12.00 15.95 -5.22
N LEU A 18 -13.17 16.16 -4.60
CA LEU A 18 -13.30 16.92 -3.35
C LEU A 18 -12.56 16.24 -2.18
N SER A 19 -12.54 14.90 -2.13
CA SER A 19 -11.81 14.16 -1.10
C SER A 19 -10.31 14.36 -1.22
N LEU A 20 -9.77 14.36 -2.45
CA LEU A 20 -8.35 14.64 -2.67
C LEU A 20 -7.99 16.11 -2.40
N LYS A 21 -8.86 17.08 -2.70
CA LYS A 21 -8.64 18.48 -2.27
C LYS A 21 -8.52 18.59 -0.74
N GLY A 22 -9.39 17.89 -0.01
CA GLY A 22 -9.33 17.83 1.45
C GLY A 22 -8.04 17.14 1.94
N LEU A 23 -7.63 16.06 1.29
CA LEU A 23 -6.38 15.36 1.59
C LEU A 23 -5.16 16.27 1.39
N ASP A 24 -5.08 16.98 0.27
CA ASP A 24 -3.97 17.90 -0.02
C ASP A 24 -3.87 19.00 1.04
N ALA A 25 -5.01 19.56 1.46
CA ALA A 25 -5.06 20.54 2.53
C ALA A 25 -4.56 19.96 3.86
N PHE A 26 -4.99 18.74 4.19
CA PHE A 26 -4.52 18.03 5.39
C PHE A 26 -3.01 17.78 5.36
N VAL A 27 -2.47 17.21 4.26
CA VAL A 27 -1.04 16.91 4.12
C VAL A 27 -0.20 18.17 4.23
N LYS A 28 -0.65 19.27 3.62
CA LYS A 28 0.03 20.57 3.72
C LYS A 28 0.07 21.10 5.16
N SER A 29 -1.06 21.03 5.87
CA SER A 29 -1.13 21.43 7.28
C SER A 29 -0.30 20.52 8.18
N TYR A 30 -0.33 19.20 7.95
CA TYR A 30 0.45 18.22 8.69
C TYR A 30 1.96 18.48 8.58
N LYS A 31 2.46 18.63 7.35
CA LYS A 31 3.89 18.89 7.08
C LYS A 31 4.38 20.20 7.71
N SER A 32 3.50 21.19 7.82
CA SER A 32 3.82 22.47 8.47
C SER A 32 3.90 22.35 9.99
N ALA A 33 3.08 21.47 10.59
CA ALA A 33 3.06 21.21 12.03
C ALA A 33 4.12 20.20 12.48
N HIS A 34 4.54 19.29 11.58
CA HIS A 34 5.48 18.19 11.85
C HIS A 34 6.60 18.16 10.80
N PRO A 35 7.50 19.17 10.77
CA PRO A 35 8.54 19.26 9.74
C PRO A 35 9.58 18.13 9.79
N GLU A 36 9.72 17.46 10.93
CA GLU A 36 10.62 16.32 11.14
C GLU A 36 10.01 14.94 10.78
N ASP A 37 8.74 14.90 10.38
CA ASP A 37 8.07 13.65 10.02
C ASP A 37 8.24 13.31 8.54
N GLU A 38 8.40 12.01 8.25
CA GLU A 38 8.50 11.51 6.88
C GLU A 38 7.10 11.22 6.34
N ILE A 39 6.79 11.77 5.16
CA ILE A 39 5.50 11.52 4.49
C ILE A 39 5.77 10.69 3.24
N GLU A 40 5.14 9.53 3.16
CA GLU A 40 5.15 8.64 2.00
C GLU A 40 3.75 8.59 1.38
N GLU A 41 3.64 8.70 0.06
CA GLU A 41 2.37 8.65 -0.65
C GLU A 41 2.22 7.33 -1.42
N LEU A 42 1.12 6.61 -1.17
CA LEU A 42 0.72 5.41 -1.90
C LEU A 42 -0.53 5.70 -2.72
N ASP A 43 -0.39 5.73 -4.04
CA ASP A 43 -1.52 5.79 -4.97
C ASP A 43 -1.97 4.38 -5.35
N VAL A 44 -3.15 3.99 -4.85
CA VAL A 44 -3.72 2.64 -5.01
C VAL A 44 -4.07 2.32 -6.46
N PHE A 45 -4.37 3.33 -7.29
CA PHE A 45 -4.78 3.14 -8.67
C PHE A 45 -3.59 3.03 -9.63
N SER A 46 -2.47 3.64 -9.29
CA SER A 46 -1.20 3.46 -10.03
C SER A 46 -0.35 2.29 -9.53
N ALA A 47 -0.57 1.88 -8.27
CA ALA A 47 0.18 0.79 -7.66
C ALA A 47 -0.18 -0.58 -8.26
N ASP A 48 0.82 -1.42 -8.44
CA ASP A 48 0.65 -2.79 -8.89
C ASP A 48 0.24 -3.70 -7.70
N ILE A 49 -0.97 -3.50 -7.20
CA ILE A 49 -1.47 -4.19 -5.99
C ILE A 49 -1.77 -5.66 -6.31
N PRO A 50 -1.12 -6.62 -5.61
CA PRO A 50 -1.40 -8.03 -5.82
C PRO A 50 -2.84 -8.37 -5.38
N THR A 51 -3.61 -8.94 -6.31
CA THR A 51 -5.00 -9.32 -6.04
C THR A 51 -5.07 -10.62 -5.24
N LEU A 52 -5.97 -10.65 -4.25
CA LEU A 52 -6.32 -11.89 -3.56
C LEU A 52 -7.05 -12.81 -4.55
N ASN A 53 -6.39 -13.90 -4.92
CA ASN A 53 -6.92 -14.94 -5.80
C ASN A 53 -6.65 -16.32 -5.19
N THR A 54 -7.27 -17.36 -5.77
CA THR A 54 -7.18 -18.73 -5.26
C THR A 54 -5.74 -19.19 -5.07
N GLU A 55 -4.83 -18.86 -5.98
CA GLU A 55 -3.43 -19.27 -5.85
C GLU A 55 -2.73 -18.59 -4.69
N LEU A 56 -2.87 -17.26 -4.55
CA LEU A 56 -2.26 -16.50 -3.46
C LEU A 56 -2.82 -16.92 -2.10
N VAL A 57 -4.16 -17.06 -1.99
CA VAL A 57 -4.81 -17.50 -0.75
C VAL A 57 -4.38 -18.93 -0.40
N SER A 58 -4.36 -19.84 -1.37
CA SER A 58 -3.88 -21.21 -1.14
C SER A 58 -2.42 -21.21 -0.69
N ALA A 59 -1.57 -20.35 -1.26
CA ALA A 59 -0.16 -20.24 -0.87
C ALA A 59 0.03 -19.72 0.57
N MET A 60 -0.78 -18.73 0.99
CA MET A 60 -0.75 -18.18 2.36
C MET A 60 -1.10 -19.23 3.42
N PHE A 61 -2.03 -20.14 3.11
CA PHE A 61 -2.53 -21.14 4.06
C PHE A 61 -1.94 -22.55 3.84
N ALA A 62 -0.94 -22.69 2.96
CA ALA A 62 -0.38 -23.99 2.62
C ALA A 62 0.39 -24.65 3.80
N GLY A 63 0.84 -23.86 4.77
CA GLY A 63 1.68 -24.32 5.89
C GLY A 63 3.17 -24.37 5.52
N GLU A 64 4.05 -24.40 6.53
CA GLU A 64 5.51 -24.19 6.37
C GLU A 64 6.21 -25.21 5.45
N ASN A 65 5.62 -26.39 5.26
CA ASN A 65 6.23 -27.50 4.50
C ASN A 65 5.49 -27.83 3.19
N ALA A 66 4.52 -27.02 2.77
CA ALA A 66 3.81 -27.29 1.52
C ALA A 66 4.65 -26.91 0.30
N GLU A 67 4.64 -27.79 -0.71
CA GLU A 67 5.24 -27.48 -2.00
C GLU A 67 4.33 -26.52 -2.78
N LEU A 68 4.76 -25.26 -2.84
CA LEU A 68 4.12 -24.24 -3.65
C LEU A 68 4.60 -24.33 -5.10
N THR A 69 3.66 -24.15 -6.03
CA THR A 69 3.98 -23.96 -7.46
C THR A 69 4.81 -22.68 -7.67
N ALA A 70 5.50 -22.58 -8.80
CA ALA A 70 6.27 -21.38 -9.14
C ALA A 70 5.39 -20.10 -9.16
N SER A 71 4.17 -20.19 -9.70
CA SER A 71 3.20 -19.08 -9.72
C SER A 71 2.80 -18.64 -8.31
N GLN A 72 2.56 -19.59 -7.42
CA GLN A 72 2.22 -19.30 -6.02
C GLN A 72 3.36 -18.61 -5.27
N LYS A 73 4.61 -19.05 -5.48
CA LYS A 73 5.78 -18.42 -4.88
C LYS A 73 5.96 -16.98 -5.34
N ASP A 74 5.80 -16.73 -6.65
CA ASP A 74 5.92 -15.38 -7.22
C ASP A 74 4.84 -14.43 -6.67
N LYS A 75 3.58 -14.87 -6.65
CA LYS A 75 2.47 -14.09 -6.08
C LYS A 75 2.65 -13.81 -4.60
N LEU A 76 3.12 -14.79 -3.83
CA LEU A 76 3.38 -14.63 -2.40
C LEU A 76 4.56 -13.67 -2.16
N ALA A 77 5.64 -13.78 -2.93
CA ALA A 77 6.77 -12.87 -2.86
C ALA A 77 6.36 -11.42 -3.19
N ARG A 78 5.56 -11.23 -4.23
CA ARG A 78 5.01 -9.92 -4.60
C ARG A 78 4.10 -9.35 -3.52
N PHE A 79 3.22 -10.17 -2.92
CA PHE A 79 2.42 -9.79 -1.77
C PHE A 79 3.30 -9.33 -0.60
N CYS A 80 4.27 -10.15 -0.18
CA CYS A 80 5.18 -9.80 0.91
C CYS A 80 5.96 -8.52 0.63
N TRP A 81 6.43 -8.31 -0.61
CA TRP A 81 7.15 -7.10 -0.99
C TRP A 81 6.26 -5.86 -0.91
N PHE A 82 5.06 -5.91 -1.48
CA PHE A 82 4.13 -4.78 -1.54
C PHE A 82 3.65 -4.33 -0.15
N TYR A 83 3.35 -5.28 0.74
CA TYR A 83 2.81 -5.00 2.07
C TYR A 83 3.90 -4.79 3.15
N ARG A 84 5.18 -5.00 2.83
CA ARG A 84 6.30 -4.81 3.78
C ARG A 84 6.31 -3.44 4.47
N PRO A 85 6.09 -2.31 3.77
CA PRO A 85 6.13 -0.98 4.40
C PRO A 85 5.01 -0.75 5.41
N ILE A 86 3.92 -1.51 5.33
CA ILE A 86 2.71 -1.33 6.15
C ILE A 86 2.82 -2.11 7.47
N PHE A 87 3.52 -3.25 7.48
CA PHE A 87 3.52 -4.19 8.61
C PHE A 87 4.87 -4.34 9.32
N VAL A 88 5.93 -3.69 8.85
CA VAL A 88 7.25 -3.70 9.50
C VAL A 88 7.58 -2.29 9.98
N SER A 89 7.14 -1.99 11.20
CA SER A 89 7.54 -0.87 12.05
C SER A 89 8.28 -1.42 13.27
#